data_AF-A0A965Q5E4-F1
#
_entry.id   AF-A0A965Q5E4-F1
#
_cell.length_a   1.000
_cell.length_b   1.000
_cell.length_c   1.000
_cell.angle_alpha   90.00
_cell.angle_beta   90.00
_cell.angle_gamma   90.00
#
_symmetry.space_group_name_H-M   'P 1'
#
loop_
_entity.id
_entity.type
_entity.pdbx_description
1 polymer ?
#
loop_
_entity_poly.entity_id
_entity_poly.type
_entity_poly.pdbx_seq_one_letter_code
_entity_poly.pdbx_strand_id
1 'polypeptide(L)'
;MTLLHEKGNFCLNASEKAVANREAIVEFQKYEILGAKALIMRKCMEDNGFEENPLWLNKNIEVIKAKVKDPSISEDVVMEDLKREAMYIFNNLDDQPLYWRSKEIK
;
A
#
# COMPACT_ATOMS: atom_id res chain seq x y z
N MET A 1 -13.79 -15.78 -3.00
CA MET A 1 -13.00 -14.61 -3.45
C MET A 1 -13.76 -13.36 -3.07
N THR A 2 -13.13 -12.39 -2.38
CA THR A 2 -13.81 -11.17 -1.90
C THR A 2 -13.79 -10.08 -2.96
N LEU A 3 -14.69 -9.09 -2.86
CA LEU A 3 -14.69 -7.91 -3.75
C LEU A 3 -13.36 -7.15 -3.67
N LEU A 4 -12.78 -7.05 -2.47
CA LEU A 4 -11.46 -6.45 -2.27
C LEU A 4 -10.38 -7.18 -3.06
N HIS A 5 -10.38 -8.51 -3.06
CA HIS A 5 -9.39 -9.29 -3.82
C HIS A 5 -9.55 -9.08 -5.32
N GLU A 6 -10.78 -9.08 -5.85
CA GLU A 6 -11.03 -8.83 -7.27
C GLU A 6 -10.57 -7.42 -7.70
N LYS A 7 -11.02 -6.39 -6.99
CA LYS A 7 -10.69 -5.00 -7.31
C LYS A 7 -9.21 -4.66 -7.04
N GLY A 8 -8.65 -5.23 -5.98
CA GLY A 8 -7.23 -5.13 -5.65
C GLY A 8 -6.35 -5.66 -6.79
N ASN A 9 -6.64 -6.86 -7.30
CA ASN A 9 -5.89 -7.43 -8.43
C ASN A 9 -6.09 -6.63 -9.73
N PHE A 10 -7.29 -6.12 -9.97
CA PHE A 10 -7.55 -5.22 -11.10
C PHE A 10 -6.67 -3.96 -11.03
N CYS A 11 -6.64 -3.29 -9.86
CA CYS A 11 -5.85 -2.09 -9.66
C CYS A 11 -4.34 -2.35 -9.66
N LEU A 12 -3.90 -3.51 -9.13
CA LEU A 12 -2.50 -3.95 -9.21
C LEU A 12 -2.06 -4.07 -10.67
N ASN A 13 -2.83 -4.80 -11.50
CA ASN A 13 -2.55 -4.94 -12.93
C ASN A 13 -2.50 -3.59 -13.65
N ALA A 14 -3.40 -2.66 -13.31
CA ALA A 14 -3.41 -1.31 -13.88
C ALA A 14 -2.13 -0.53 -13.49
N SER A 15 -1.75 -0.59 -12.22
CA SER A 15 -0.54 0.08 -11.71
C SER A 15 0.74 -0.46 -12.35
N GLU A 16 0.81 -1.77 -12.59
CA GLU A 16 1.96 -2.41 -13.24
C GLU A 16 2.07 -2.02 -14.71
N LYS A 17 0.96 -2.06 -15.45
CA LYS A 17 0.94 -1.63 -16.86
C LYS A 17 1.35 -0.17 -17.04
N ALA A 18 0.96 0.69 -16.11
CA ALA A 18 1.26 2.12 -16.19
C ALA A 18 2.76 2.44 -16.04
N VAL A 19 3.55 1.55 -15.44
CA VAL A 19 5.00 1.72 -15.28
C VAL A 19 5.83 0.72 -16.08
N ALA A 20 5.20 -0.22 -16.79
CA ALA A 20 5.87 -1.35 -17.46
C ALA A 20 6.96 -0.92 -18.46
N ASN A 21 6.78 0.21 -19.14
CA ASN A 21 7.74 0.73 -20.12
C ASN A 21 8.73 1.76 -19.55
N ARG A 22 8.76 1.92 -18.22
CA ARG A 22 9.70 2.84 -17.56
C ARG A 22 10.95 2.08 -17.14
N GLU A 23 12.08 2.46 -17.69
CA GLU A 23 13.39 1.94 -17.29
C GLU A 23 14.10 2.95 -16.41
N ALA A 24 14.65 2.49 -15.28
CA ALA A 24 15.48 3.32 -14.42
C ALA A 24 16.92 3.29 -14.92
N ILE A 25 17.43 4.46 -15.33
CA ILE A 25 18.83 4.65 -15.75
C ILE A 25 19.69 4.95 -14.52
N VAL A 26 19.13 5.67 -13.55
CA VAL A 26 19.80 6.05 -12.29
C VAL A 26 18.95 5.66 -11.08
N GLU A 27 19.57 5.59 -9.91
CA GLU A 27 18.95 5.01 -8.72
C GLU A 27 17.68 5.73 -8.26
N PHE A 28 17.65 7.07 -8.30
CA PHE A 28 16.48 7.82 -7.87
C PHE A 28 15.23 7.53 -8.73
N GLN A 29 15.41 7.21 -10.02
CA GLN A 29 14.31 6.88 -10.92
C GLN A 29 13.61 5.57 -10.53
N LYS A 30 14.30 4.66 -9.84
CA LYS A 30 13.66 3.47 -9.27
C LYS A 30 12.58 3.87 -8.27
N TYR A 31 12.88 4.85 -7.41
CA TYR A 31 11.93 5.37 -6.41
C TYR A 31 10.79 6.15 -7.07
N GLU A 32 11.06 6.90 -8.15
CA GLU A 32 10.00 7.58 -8.92
C GLU A 32 9.02 6.58 -9.55
N ILE A 33 9.53 5.48 -10.12
CA ILE A 33 8.70 4.40 -10.70
C ILE A 33 7.84 3.74 -9.60
N LEU A 34 8.43 3.41 -8.45
CA LEU A 34 7.71 2.83 -7.32
C LEU A 34 6.64 3.78 -6.77
N GLY A 35 6.97 5.08 -6.65
CA GLY A 35 6.04 6.12 -6.22
C GLY A 35 4.87 6.29 -7.19
N ALA A 36 5.14 6.28 -8.49
CA ALA A 36 4.10 6.33 -9.53
C ALA A 36 3.17 5.11 -9.47
N LYS A 37 3.74 3.89 -9.34
CA LYS A 37 2.95 2.65 -9.20
C LYS A 37 2.02 2.74 -7.98
N ALA A 38 2.54 3.14 -6.82
CA ALA A 38 1.75 3.28 -5.59
C ALA A 38 0.65 4.36 -5.71
N LEU A 39 0.93 5.50 -6.36
CA LEU A 39 -0.07 6.55 -6.59
C LEU A 39 -1.24 6.05 -7.44
N ILE A 40 -0.95 5.35 -8.54
CA ILE A 40 -1.97 4.79 -9.42
C ILE A 40 -2.79 3.71 -8.70
N MET A 41 -2.12 2.86 -7.91
CA MET A 41 -2.78 1.85 -7.09
C MET A 41 -3.78 2.49 -6.12
N ARG A 42 -3.36 3.51 -5.36
CA ARG A 42 -4.23 4.22 -4.41
C ARG A 42 -5.44 4.84 -5.10
N LYS A 43 -5.20 5.59 -6.17
CA LYS A 43 -6.28 6.25 -6.92
C LYS A 43 -7.28 5.24 -7.48
N CYS A 44 -6.80 4.14 -8.06
CA CYS A 44 -7.67 3.09 -8.57
C CYS A 44 -8.53 2.46 -7.47
N MET A 45 -7.95 2.18 -6.29
CA MET A 45 -8.69 1.63 -5.16
C MET A 45 -9.73 2.62 -4.64
N GLU A 46 -9.38 3.91 -4.54
CA GLU A 46 -10.29 4.98 -4.17
C GLU A 46 -11.48 5.10 -5.12
N ASP A 47 -11.23 5.05 -6.43
CA ASP A 47 -12.25 5.07 -7.48
C ASP A 47 -13.14 3.81 -7.45
N ASN A 48 -12.63 2.69 -6.93
CA ASN A 48 -13.36 1.45 -6.71
C ASN A 48 -14.01 1.36 -5.31
N GLY A 49 -14.05 2.46 -4.56
CA GLY A 49 -14.79 2.53 -3.30
C GLY A 49 -14.04 1.99 -2.08
N PHE A 50 -12.70 1.93 -2.12
CA PHE A 50 -11.87 1.53 -0.99
C PHE A 50 -11.06 2.70 -0.44
N GLU A 51 -10.73 2.64 0.84
CA GLU A 51 -9.88 3.61 1.53
C GLU A 51 -8.93 2.93 2.51
N GLU A 52 -7.93 3.66 2.99
CA GLU A 52 -7.04 3.18 4.05
C GLU A 52 -7.84 2.82 5.30
N ASN A 53 -7.51 1.69 5.91
CA ASN A 53 -8.18 1.18 7.08
C ASN A 53 -7.51 1.68 8.37
N PRO A 54 -8.17 2.53 9.19
CA PRO A 54 -7.58 3.01 10.43
C PRO A 54 -7.27 1.89 11.44
N LEU A 55 -7.98 0.75 11.37
CA LEU A 55 -7.69 -0.40 12.23
C LEU A 55 -6.37 -1.08 11.85
N TRP A 56 -6.01 -1.09 10.56
CA TRP A 56 -4.71 -1.56 10.11
C TRP A 56 -3.61 -0.65 10.66
N LEU A 57 -3.81 0.66 10.59
CA LEU A 57 -2.85 1.63 11.12
C LEU A 57 -2.61 1.39 12.61
N ASN A 58 -3.67 1.33 13.41
CA ASN A 58 -3.59 1.17 14.86
C ASN A 58 -2.90 -0.13 15.28
N LYS A 59 -3.16 -1.25 14.60
CA LYS A 59 -2.51 -2.53 14.92
C LYS A 59 -1.01 -2.54 14.56
N ASN A 60 -0.58 -1.75 13.58
CA ASN A 60 0.82 -1.73 13.14
C ASN A 60 1.67 -0.70 13.89
N ILE A 61 1.10 0.14 14.76
CA ILE A 61 1.85 1.09 15.61
C ILE A 61 2.93 0.36 16.43
N GLU A 62 2.61 -0.78 17.04
CA GLU A 62 3.58 -1.53 17.83
C GLU A 62 4.66 -2.20 16.98
N VAL A 63 4.35 -2.58 15.73
CA VAL A 63 5.33 -3.06 14.76
C VAL A 63 6.32 -1.94 14.38
N ILE A 64 5.82 -0.71 14.24
CA ILE A 64 6.63 0.47 13.92
C ILE A 64 7.60 0.75 15.06
N LYS A 65 7.11 0.85 16.30
CA LYS A 65 7.94 1.04 17.49
C LYS A 65 9.01 -0.06 17.62
N ALA A 66 8.67 -1.30 17.29
CA ALA A 66 9.62 -2.41 17.31
C ALA A 66 10.65 -2.39 16.16
N LYS A 67 10.32 -1.79 15.01
CA LYS A 67 11.23 -1.63 13.85
C LYS A 67 12.13 -0.40 13.97
N VAL A 68 11.72 0.62 14.72
CA VAL A 68 12.52 1.81 15.06
C VAL A 68 13.55 1.45 16.14
N LYS A 69 14.46 0.52 15.81
CA LYS A 69 15.62 0.17 16.63
C LYS A 69 16.86 1.00 16.30
N ASP A 70 16.82 1.68 15.15
CA ASP A 70 17.87 2.58 14.70
C ASP A 70 17.42 4.04 14.92
N PRO A 71 18.13 4.82 15.74
CA PRO A 71 17.81 6.22 15.99
C PRO A 71 17.96 7.13 14.75
N SER A 72 18.54 6.62 13.65
CA SER A 72 18.65 7.35 12.37
C SER A 72 17.43 7.20 11.46
N ILE A 73 16.49 6.30 11.77
CA ILE A 73 15.29 6.05 10.98
C ILE A 73 14.08 6.66 11.69
N SER A 74 13.37 7.58 11.03
CA SER A 74 12.15 8.17 11.59
C SER A 74 10.98 7.19 11.57
N GLU A 75 10.07 7.31 12.54
CA GLU A 75 8.83 6.53 12.59
C GLU A 75 8.01 6.68 11.30
N ASP A 76 8.02 7.87 10.70
CA ASP A 76 7.32 8.18 9.46
C ASP A 76 7.84 7.37 8.26
N VAL A 77 9.16 7.17 8.15
CA VAL A 77 9.76 6.36 7.07
C VAL A 77 9.33 4.90 7.23
N VAL A 78 9.40 4.37 8.44
CA VAL A 78 8.97 2.99 8.73
C VAL A 78 7.48 2.81 8.43
N MET A 79 6.66 3.80 8.79
CA MET A 79 5.22 3.80 8.53
C MET A 79 4.92 3.75 7.03
N GLU A 80 5.54 4.62 6.24
CA GLU A 80 5.31 4.68 4.80
C GLU A 80 5.79 3.42 4.07
N ASP A 81 6.89 2.81 4.53
CA ASP A 81 7.36 1.53 4.00
C ASP A 81 6.36 0.40 4.29
N LEU A 82 5.84 0.32 5.52
CA LEU A 82 4.82 -0.67 5.89
C LEU A 82 3.52 -0.49 5.08
N LYS A 83 3.07 0.75 4.89
CA LYS A 83 1.88 1.03 4.06
C LYS A 83 2.10 0.57 2.63
N ARG A 84 3.28 0.87 2.06
CA ARG A 84 3.63 0.48 0.68
C ARG A 84 3.60 -1.04 0.49
N GLU A 85 4.05 -1.81 1.47
CA GLU A 85 3.98 -3.27 1.43
C GLU A 85 2.53 -3.77 1.54
N ALA A 86 1.79 -3.28 2.53
CA ALA A 86 0.44 -3.75 2.81
C ALA A 86 -0.59 -3.37 1.73
N MET A 87 -0.32 -2.32 0.93
CA MET A 87 -1.16 -1.86 -0.17
C MET A 87 -1.47 -2.95 -1.21
N TYR A 88 -0.60 -3.95 -1.34
CA TYR A 88 -0.72 -5.01 -2.34
C TYR A 88 -1.23 -6.35 -1.77
N ILE A 89 -1.65 -6.36 -0.50
CA ILE A 89 -2.16 -7.55 0.19
C ILE A 89 -3.68 -7.46 0.29
N PHE A 90 -4.39 -8.36 -0.40
CA PHE A 90 -5.86 -8.34 -0.46
C PHE A 90 -6.54 -9.53 0.24
N ASN A 91 -5.75 -10.45 0.78
CA ASN A 91 -6.23 -11.62 1.50
C ASN A 91 -5.74 -11.55 2.94
N ASN A 92 -6.62 -11.89 3.87
CA ASN A 92 -6.31 -11.92 5.29
C ASN A 92 -5.76 -13.30 5.64
N LEU A 93 -4.45 -13.40 5.92
CA LEU A 93 -3.81 -14.66 6.27
C LEU A 93 -3.96 -15.00 7.77
N ASP A 94 -4.08 -13.99 8.65
CA ASP A 94 -3.91 -14.16 10.10
C ASP A 94 -4.89 -13.31 10.96
N ASP A 95 -6.13 -13.11 10.50
CA ASP A 95 -7.13 -12.25 11.18
C ASP A 95 -6.63 -10.81 11.47
N GLN A 96 -5.65 -10.36 10.69
CA GLN A 96 -5.19 -8.99 10.72
C GLN A 96 -6.12 -8.12 9.86
N PRO A 97 -6.47 -6.90 10.31
CA PRO A 97 -7.13 -5.95 9.44
C PRO A 97 -6.30 -5.81 8.17
N LEU A 98 -6.93 -5.70 7.01
CA LEU A 98 -6.25 -5.37 5.76
C LEU A 98 -6.05 -3.86 5.65
N TYR A 99 -5.04 -3.44 4.90
CA TYR A 99 -4.77 -2.01 4.66
C TYR A 99 -5.96 -1.31 3.99
N TRP A 100 -6.69 -2.02 3.13
CA TRP A 100 -7.89 -1.51 2.47
C TRP A 100 -9.16 -1.90 3.22
N ARG A 101 -10.08 -0.95 3.35
CA ARG A 101 -11.49 -1.19 3.73
C ARG A 101 -12.43 -0.56 2.72
N SER A 102 -13.65 -1.07 2.60
CA SER A 102 -14.68 -0.38 1.82
C SER A 102 -14.99 0.97 2.46
N LYS A 103 -15.19 2.00 1.63
CA LYS A 103 -15.69 3.29 2.06
C LYS A 103 -17.11 3.09 2.60
N GLU A 104 -17.39 3.65 3.77
CA GLU A 104 -18.76 3.78 4.23
C GLU A 104 -19.47 4.78 3.33
N ILE A 105 -20.56 4.36 2.69
CA ILE A 105 -21.46 5.29 2.02
C ILE A 105 -22.16 6.05 3.14
N LYS A 106 -21.78 7.32 3.33
CA LYS A 106 -22.52 8.24 4.19
C LYS A 106 -23.84 8.65 3.53
#